data_AF-A0A1Q7VH10-F1
#
_entry.id   AF-A0A1Q7VH10-F1
#
_cell.length_a   1.000
_cell.length_b   1.000
_cell.length_c   1.000
_cell.angle_alpha   90.00
_cell.angle_beta   90.00
_cell.angle_gamma   90.00
#
_symmetry.space_group_name_H-M   'P 1'
#
loop_
_entity.id
_entity.type
_entity.pdbx_description
1 polymer ?
#
loop_
_entity_poly.entity_id
_entity_poly.type
_entity_poly.pdbx_seq_one_letter_code
_entity_poly.pdbx_strand_id
1 'polypeptide(L)'
;MTVAAKTVIQAFYQMAPQYSYFVGCSTGGHQGFEEAQVFPDDYDGIIAGAPGHNRTHLHADFVYDFGVAHQAPGSVISTAKLAMLNNAVLAACVGKDGGLPTDPFLTDPRQCHFDPASIQCNAGDAPNCLTASEVYTATHFYDGLRNPRTGVLIYPGWVRGTETGWGGLQGTTQPAFPGILNWALGANYNPLTVNFDVDMATVDATLAPSVNFMSTDLSRFASHNGKLLIYQGFADPIVSTRDTLNYYGRIMSEQNLTLQQTQQFARVFLEPGMGHCSGGTGPNVFDTLTPMRSWVEQGIAPEQIIATKYVNNNVNSGVQMTRPLCLYPKKAIYLGAGDPNVAANFACIDDGTGLPSLESAGRDYLAPLVIQASAPAVFDTHNNAGKFAVVLRAPPGSDDFHQWSPSNVKAEGATAILGAPSFDGRTYSVYFRWSDLQNFFVNAPAGNHIDLMITGTLQHNSVQSLFATSATVQVQR
;
A
#
# COMPACT_ATOMS: atom_id res chain seq x y z
N MET A 1 -13.47 -8.74 -13.01
CA MET A 1 -14.28 -9.87 -12.48
C MET A 1 -15.50 -9.37 -11.73
N THR A 2 -15.38 -8.32 -10.92
CA THR A 2 -16.46 -7.68 -10.13
C THR A 2 -17.73 -7.44 -10.93
N VAL A 3 -17.65 -6.71 -12.05
CA VAL A 3 -18.79 -6.41 -12.93
C VAL A 3 -19.54 -7.68 -13.37
N ALA A 4 -18.81 -8.69 -13.88
CA ALA A 4 -19.40 -9.94 -14.33
C ALA A 4 -20.09 -10.70 -13.17
N ALA A 5 -19.47 -10.72 -11.98
CA ALA A 5 -20.06 -11.34 -10.80
C ALA A 5 -21.36 -10.64 -10.38
N LYS A 6 -21.39 -9.30 -10.35
CA LYS A 6 -22.59 -8.52 -10.06
C LYS A 6 -23.71 -8.80 -11.08
N THR A 7 -23.39 -8.93 -12.37
CA THR A 7 -24.35 -9.35 -13.39
C THR A 7 -24.93 -10.74 -13.12
N VAL A 8 -24.10 -11.72 -12.77
CA VAL A 8 -24.54 -13.08 -12.44
C VAL A 8 -25.40 -13.09 -11.18
N ILE A 9 -25.03 -12.35 -10.13
CA ILE A 9 -25.81 -12.20 -8.89
C ILE A 9 -27.20 -11.64 -9.22
N GLN A 10 -27.28 -10.54 -9.98
CA GLN A 10 -28.54 -9.95 -10.40
C GLN A 10 -29.39 -10.94 -11.21
N ALA A 11 -28.79 -11.68 -12.15
CA ALA A 11 -29.51 -12.66 -12.96
C ALA A 11 -30.00 -13.86 -12.15
N PHE A 12 -29.22 -14.32 -11.16
CA PHE A 12 -29.55 -15.49 -10.36
C PHE A 12 -30.57 -15.18 -9.26
N TYR A 13 -30.33 -14.13 -8.47
CA TYR A 13 -31.18 -13.73 -7.34
C TYR A 13 -32.33 -12.80 -7.72
N GLN A 14 -32.37 -12.34 -8.98
CA GLN A 14 -33.33 -11.33 -9.47
C GLN A 14 -33.24 -9.99 -8.70
N MET A 15 -32.11 -9.73 -8.05
CA MET A 15 -31.86 -8.54 -7.25
C MET A 15 -30.37 -8.21 -7.24
N ALA A 16 -30.05 -6.91 -7.29
CA ALA A 16 -28.68 -6.42 -7.23
C ALA A 16 -28.16 -6.57 -5.80
N PRO A 17 -26.85 -6.73 -5.59
CA PRO A 17 -26.29 -6.63 -4.24
C PRO A 17 -26.63 -5.26 -3.64
N GLN A 18 -27.13 -5.26 -2.41
CA GLN A 18 -27.39 -4.03 -1.66
C GLN A 18 -26.09 -3.34 -1.23
N TYR A 19 -25.08 -4.15 -0.92
CA TYR A 19 -23.72 -3.73 -0.58
C TYR A 19 -22.73 -4.72 -1.20
N SER A 20 -21.54 -4.23 -1.53
CA SER A 20 -20.42 -4.99 -2.08
C SER A 20 -19.17 -4.77 -1.24
N TYR A 21 -18.48 -5.86 -0.89
CA TYR A 21 -17.28 -5.81 -0.05
C TYR A 21 -16.09 -6.46 -0.74
N PHE A 22 -14.93 -5.82 -0.61
CA PHE A 22 -13.64 -6.38 -1.01
C PHE A 22 -12.81 -6.72 0.24
N VAL A 23 -12.21 -7.90 0.27
CA VAL A 23 -11.28 -8.31 1.33
C VAL A 23 -10.04 -8.91 0.69
N GLY A 24 -8.90 -8.29 0.91
CA GLY A 24 -7.62 -8.77 0.37
C GLY A 24 -6.46 -8.40 1.27
N CYS A 25 -5.41 -9.22 1.24
CA CYS A 25 -4.15 -8.93 1.90
C CYS A 25 -2.97 -9.14 0.95
N SER A 26 -1.84 -8.45 1.16
CA SER A 26 -0.65 -8.52 0.30
C SER A 26 -0.95 -7.94 -1.09
N THR A 27 -0.78 -8.73 -2.16
CA THR A 27 -1.30 -8.40 -3.49
C THR A 27 -2.81 -8.12 -3.47
N GLY A 28 -3.58 -8.79 -2.59
CA GLY A 28 -4.98 -8.44 -2.39
C GLY A 28 -5.17 -7.05 -1.77
N GLY A 29 -4.27 -6.60 -0.89
CA GLY A 29 -4.31 -5.22 -0.36
C GLY A 29 -3.94 -4.19 -1.42
N HIS A 30 -2.97 -4.50 -2.29
CA HIS A 30 -2.64 -3.74 -3.50
C HIS A 30 -3.85 -3.59 -4.44
N GLN A 31 -4.56 -4.69 -4.70
CA GLN A 31 -5.81 -4.67 -5.46
C GLN A 31 -6.93 -3.90 -4.75
N GLY A 32 -7.03 -3.97 -3.42
CA GLY A 32 -7.98 -3.14 -2.67
C GLY A 32 -7.70 -1.64 -2.85
N PHE A 33 -6.43 -1.25 -2.94
CA PHE A 33 -6.04 0.13 -3.25
C PHE A 33 -6.34 0.50 -4.71
N GLU A 34 -6.15 -0.43 -5.65
CA GLU A 34 -6.60 -0.27 -7.04
C GLU A 34 -8.09 0.04 -7.10
N GLU A 35 -8.92 -0.79 -6.46
CA GLU A 35 -10.38 -0.63 -6.43
C GLU A 35 -10.75 0.73 -5.83
N ALA A 36 -10.16 1.13 -4.70
CA ALA A 36 -10.45 2.43 -4.09
C ALA A 36 -10.04 3.64 -4.96
N GLN A 37 -8.99 3.52 -5.76
CA GLN A 37 -8.41 4.64 -6.53
C GLN A 37 -8.92 4.70 -7.98
N VAL A 38 -9.14 3.55 -8.59
CA VAL A 38 -9.41 3.37 -10.02
C VAL A 38 -10.85 2.94 -10.27
N PHE A 39 -11.46 2.15 -9.37
CA PHE A 39 -12.81 1.62 -9.54
C PHE A 39 -13.67 1.87 -8.28
N PRO A 40 -13.78 3.12 -7.80
CA PRO A 40 -14.33 3.37 -6.47
C PRO A 40 -15.78 2.91 -6.29
N ASP A 41 -16.55 2.78 -7.37
CA ASP A 41 -17.95 2.33 -7.33
C ASP A 41 -18.10 0.78 -7.28
N ASP A 42 -16.99 0.03 -7.37
CA ASP A 42 -17.05 -1.43 -7.36
C ASP A 42 -17.35 -2.00 -5.95
N TYR A 43 -17.02 -1.29 -4.88
CA TYR A 43 -17.21 -1.76 -3.51
C TYR A 43 -17.55 -0.64 -2.53
N ASP A 44 -18.58 -0.86 -1.70
CA ASP A 44 -18.97 0.05 -0.61
C ASP A 44 -17.99 -0.03 0.58
N GLY A 45 -17.36 -1.20 0.77
CA GLY A 45 -16.40 -1.44 1.84
C GLY A 45 -15.19 -2.23 1.36
N ILE A 46 -13.99 -1.69 1.54
CA ILE A 46 -12.72 -2.30 1.15
C ILE A 46 -11.87 -2.55 2.39
N ILE A 47 -11.48 -3.81 2.59
CA ILE A 47 -10.50 -4.21 3.61
C ILE A 47 -9.19 -4.55 2.88
N ALA A 48 -8.17 -3.71 3.10
CA ALA A 48 -6.87 -3.81 2.47
C ALA A 48 -5.79 -4.11 3.52
N GLY A 49 -5.42 -5.38 3.64
CA GLY A 49 -4.34 -5.85 4.51
C GLY A 49 -2.97 -5.79 3.84
N ALA A 50 -1.95 -5.39 4.57
CA ALA A 50 -0.54 -5.36 4.12
C ALA A 50 -0.36 -4.94 2.64
N PRO A 51 -0.86 -3.75 2.23
CA PRO A 51 -0.99 -3.41 0.82
C PRO A 51 0.37 -3.17 0.15
N GLY A 52 0.77 -4.04 -0.78
CA GLY A 52 1.97 -3.87 -1.62
C GLY A 52 1.76 -2.86 -2.75
N HIS A 53 1.26 -1.66 -2.42
CA HIS A 53 0.72 -0.64 -3.31
C HIS A 53 1.79 0.18 -4.07
N ASN A 54 2.94 0.45 -3.44
CA ASN A 54 4.13 1.01 -4.10
C ASN A 54 4.93 -0.09 -4.83
N ARG A 55 4.28 -0.75 -5.81
CA ARG A 55 4.68 -2.08 -6.30
C ARG A 55 6.07 -2.09 -6.95
N THR A 56 6.41 -1.09 -7.78
CA THR A 56 7.73 -1.06 -8.42
C THR A 56 8.86 -0.87 -7.42
N HIS A 57 8.69 0.04 -6.47
CA HIS A 57 9.72 0.36 -5.46
C HIS A 57 9.86 -0.75 -4.43
N LEU A 58 8.75 -1.35 -3.97
CA LEU A 58 8.77 -2.53 -3.12
C LEU A 58 9.56 -3.68 -3.74
N HIS A 59 9.31 -3.96 -5.02
CA HIS A 59 10.03 -5.02 -5.72
C HIS A 59 11.50 -4.67 -6.00
N ALA A 60 11.82 -3.38 -6.17
CA ALA A 60 13.19 -2.92 -6.25
C ALA A 60 13.94 -3.13 -4.92
N ASP A 61 13.27 -2.92 -3.79
CA ASP A 61 13.84 -3.16 -2.45
C ASP A 61 14.17 -4.64 -2.23
N PHE A 62 13.33 -5.58 -2.69
CA PHE A 62 13.68 -7.01 -2.64
C PHE A 62 14.95 -7.36 -3.43
N VAL A 63 15.18 -6.69 -4.55
CA VAL A 63 16.39 -6.89 -5.37
C VAL A 63 17.59 -6.22 -4.72
N TYR A 64 17.36 -5.06 -4.08
CA TYR A 64 18.37 -4.37 -3.28
C TYR A 64 18.82 -5.21 -2.08
N ASP A 65 17.90 -5.74 -1.28
CA ASP A 65 18.17 -6.59 -0.12
C ASP A 65 18.98 -7.83 -0.50
N PHE A 66 18.60 -8.49 -1.60
CA PHE A 66 19.37 -9.60 -2.16
C PHE A 66 20.80 -9.15 -2.51
N GLY A 67 20.95 -8.01 -3.19
CA GLY A 67 22.24 -7.44 -3.57
C GLY A 67 23.12 -7.12 -2.35
N VAL A 68 22.56 -6.50 -1.30
CA VAL A 68 23.23 -6.18 -0.04
C VAL A 68 23.70 -7.46 0.66
N ALA A 69 22.85 -8.48 0.75
CA ALA A 69 23.19 -9.75 1.39
C ALA A 69 24.26 -10.56 0.61
N HIS A 70 24.45 -10.26 -0.67
CA HIS A 70 25.37 -10.96 -1.57
C HIS A 70 26.56 -10.11 -2.03
N GLN A 71 26.72 -8.89 -1.51
CA GLN A 71 27.78 -7.97 -1.93
C GLN A 71 29.18 -8.47 -1.56
N ALA A 72 29.32 -9.19 -0.45
CA ALA A 72 30.57 -9.76 0.01
C ALA A 72 30.38 -11.15 0.64
N PRO A 73 31.41 -12.01 0.63
CA PRO A 73 31.38 -13.27 1.37
C PRO A 73 31.08 -13.03 2.86
N GLY A 74 30.10 -13.76 3.40
CA GLY A 74 29.71 -13.65 4.82
C GLY A 74 28.70 -12.54 5.15
N SER A 75 28.14 -11.85 4.14
CA SER A 75 27.05 -10.87 4.36
C SER A 75 25.69 -11.52 4.63
N VAL A 76 25.46 -12.74 4.14
CA VAL A 76 24.22 -13.48 4.45
C VAL A 76 24.18 -13.87 5.93
N ILE A 77 23.21 -13.32 6.64
CA ILE A 77 22.91 -13.61 8.04
C ILE A 77 22.16 -14.93 8.13
N SER A 78 22.74 -15.91 8.82
CA SER A 78 22.12 -17.21 9.05
C SER A 78 20.80 -17.11 9.82
N THR A 79 19.90 -18.08 9.65
CA THR A 79 18.62 -18.14 10.40
C THR A 79 18.82 -18.08 11.92
N ALA A 80 19.86 -18.74 12.44
CA ALA A 80 20.17 -18.70 13.87
C ALA A 80 20.57 -17.29 14.33
N LYS A 81 21.35 -16.57 13.52
CA LYS A 81 21.75 -15.19 13.82
C LYS A 81 20.63 -14.17 13.59
N LEU A 82 19.72 -14.39 12.64
CA LEU A 82 18.51 -13.59 12.51
C LEU A 82 17.62 -13.71 13.76
N ALA A 83 17.47 -14.93 14.29
CA ALA A 83 16.77 -15.13 15.56
C ALA A 83 17.51 -14.46 16.74
N MET A 84 18.84 -14.53 16.78
CA MET A 84 19.66 -13.84 17.79
C MET A 84 19.52 -12.31 17.70
N LEU A 85 19.57 -11.74 16.49
CA LEU A 85 19.37 -10.32 16.22
C LEU A 85 17.97 -9.88 16.66
N ASN A 86 16.92 -10.62 16.29
CA ASN A 86 15.56 -10.34 16.73
C ASN A 86 15.44 -10.34 18.27
N ASN A 87 16.06 -11.32 18.94
CA ASN A 87 16.10 -11.35 20.40
C ASN A 87 16.81 -10.14 21.00
N ALA A 88 17.92 -9.68 20.41
CA ALA A 88 18.62 -8.48 20.84
C ALA A 88 17.77 -7.21 20.68
N VAL A 89 17.05 -7.10 19.55
CA VAL A 89 16.09 -6.03 19.27
C VAL A 89 14.97 -6.03 20.33
N LEU A 90 14.35 -7.18 20.59
CA LEU A 90 13.29 -7.30 21.59
C LEU A 90 13.80 -6.95 22.98
N ALA A 91 14.98 -7.44 23.38
CA ALA A 91 15.59 -7.12 24.67
C ALA A 91 15.89 -5.62 24.84
N ALA A 92 16.22 -4.92 23.75
CA ALA A 92 16.47 -3.48 23.79
C ALA A 92 15.18 -2.66 23.93
N CYS A 93 14.08 -3.09 23.32
CA CYS A 93 12.93 -2.25 23.01
C CYS A 93 11.61 -2.64 23.67
N VAL A 94 11.35 -3.92 23.96
CA VAL A 94 10.10 -4.37 24.59
C VAL A 94 9.89 -3.68 25.93
N GLY A 95 8.68 -3.15 26.15
CA GLY A 95 8.31 -2.41 27.36
C GLY A 95 8.77 -0.95 27.38
N LYS A 96 9.50 -0.51 26.34
CA LYS A 96 9.86 0.90 26.09
C LYS A 96 9.16 1.47 24.86
N ASP A 97 8.52 0.59 24.09
CA ASP A 97 7.85 0.83 22.82
C ASP A 97 6.33 1.04 22.98
N GLY A 98 5.91 1.46 24.18
CA GLY A 98 4.51 1.65 24.55
C GLY A 98 3.77 0.36 24.95
N GLY A 99 4.42 -0.80 24.83
CA GLY A 99 3.87 -2.10 25.21
C GLY A 99 4.18 -2.53 26.64
N LEU A 100 3.81 -3.77 26.99
CA LEU A 100 4.19 -4.37 28.26
C LEU A 100 5.61 -4.97 28.19
N PRO A 101 6.40 -4.95 29.27
CA PRO A 101 7.70 -5.63 29.34
C PRO A 101 7.63 -7.16 29.19
N THR A 102 6.42 -7.73 29.21
CA THR A 102 6.17 -9.17 29.09
C THR A 102 5.70 -9.58 27.69
N ASP A 103 5.46 -8.61 26.79
CA ASP A 103 5.04 -8.92 25.44
C ASP A 103 6.21 -9.58 24.66
N PRO A 104 5.97 -10.67 23.90
CA PRO A 104 7.01 -11.33 23.09
C PRO A 104 7.20 -10.65 21.71
N PHE A 105 6.83 -9.39 21.59
CA PHE A 105 6.83 -8.61 20.36
C PHE A 105 6.95 -7.12 20.66
N LEU A 106 7.25 -6.33 19.62
CA LEU A 106 7.15 -4.88 19.70
C LEU A 106 5.70 -4.42 19.49
N THR A 107 5.20 -3.60 20.41
CA THR A 107 3.93 -2.87 20.32
C THR A 107 4.00 -1.73 19.33
N ASP A 108 5.08 -0.95 19.34
CA ASP A 108 5.33 0.09 18.35
C ASP A 108 6.83 0.13 17.96
N PRO A 109 7.24 -0.59 16.89
CA PRO A 109 8.63 -0.64 16.48
C PRO A 109 9.20 0.70 16.02
N ARG A 110 8.37 1.73 15.82
CA ARG A 110 8.84 3.10 15.49
C ARG A 110 9.55 3.77 16.67
N GLN A 111 9.28 3.33 17.90
CA GLN A 111 9.98 3.77 19.11
C GLN A 111 11.28 2.99 19.37
N CYS A 112 11.54 1.94 18.58
CA CYS A 112 12.72 1.11 18.73
C CYS A 112 13.87 1.62 17.84
N HIS A 113 14.89 2.20 18.48
CA HIS A 113 16.09 2.73 17.81
C HIS A 113 17.30 1.78 17.96
N PHE A 114 17.07 0.47 17.99
CA PHE A 114 18.15 -0.51 18.07
C PHE A 114 19.10 -0.37 16.87
N ASP A 115 20.41 -0.35 17.17
CA ASP A 115 21.52 -0.31 16.21
C ASP A 115 22.21 -1.68 16.18
N PRO A 116 22.23 -2.40 15.04
CA PRO A 116 22.88 -3.71 14.93
C PRO A 116 24.39 -3.66 15.21
N ALA A 117 25.06 -2.51 15.07
CA ALA A 117 26.47 -2.38 15.42
C ALA A 117 26.73 -2.58 16.93
N SER A 118 25.71 -2.40 17.78
CA SER A 118 25.82 -2.62 19.23
C SER A 118 26.10 -4.08 19.62
N ILE A 119 25.83 -5.03 18.71
CA ILE A 119 26.09 -6.46 18.90
C ILE A 119 27.15 -6.98 17.93
N GLN A 120 27.99 -6.11 17.38
CA GLN A 120 29.08 -6.52 16.49
C GLN A 120 30.11 -7.39 17.24
N CYS A 121 30.63 -8.42 16.58
CA CYS A 121 31.69 -9.26 17.10
C CYS A 121 32.99 -8.45 17.32
N ASN A 122 33.61 -8.60 18.48
CA ASN A 122 34.91 -7.99 18.78
C ASN A 122 36.04 -8.57 17.91
N ALA A 123 36.00 -9.88 17.65
CA ALA A 123 36.93 -10.58 16.77
C ALA A 123 36.29 -11.87 16.23
N GLY A 124 36.53 -12.18 14.95
CA GLY A 124 36.02 -13.38 14.31
C GLY A 124 34.50 -13.43 14.21
N ASP A 125 33.99 -14.62 13.92
CA ASP A 125 32.57 -14.94 13.90
C ASP A 125 32.19 -15.74 15.17
N ALA A 126 31.07 -15.40 15.80
CA ALA A 126 30.49 -16.17 16.89
C ALA A 126 28.95 -16.19 16.83
N PRO A 127 28.28 -17.20 17.44
CA PRO A 127 26.82 -17.34 17.38
C PRO A 127 26.01 -16.22 18.03
N ASN A 128 26.63 -15.41 18.91
CA ASN A 128 25.98 -14.41 19.76
C ASN A 128 26.31 -12.96 19.36
N CYS A 129 26.86 -12.74 18.17
CA CYS A 129 27.17 -11.42 17.64
C CYS A 129 27.04 -11.43 16.11
N LEU A 130 27.04 -10.23 15.52
CA LEU A 130 27.08 -10.05 14.07
C LEU A 130 28.51 -9.71 13.64
N THR A 131 29.02 -10.33 12.59
CA THR A 131 30.25 -9.89 11.93
C THR A 131 30.05 -8.49 11.32
N ALA A 132 31.12 -7.79 10.96
CA ALA A 132 31.01 -6.48 10.33
C ALA A 132 30.17 -6.50 9.03
N SER A 133 30.27 -7.58 8.24
CA SER A 133 29.45 -7.75 7.02
C SER A 133 27.97 -7.99 7.33
N GLU A 134 27.66 -8.73 8.38
CA GLU A 134 26.26 -8.95 8.81
C GLU A 134 25.67 -7.69 9.44
N VAL A 135 26.46 -6.90 10.18
CA VAL A 135 26.05 -5.56 10.65
C VAL A 135 25.74 -4.67 9.45
N TYR A 136 26.61 -4.65 8.43
CA TYR A 136 26.36 -3.90 7.20
C TYR A 136 25.02 -4.31 6.57
N THR A 137 24.75 -5.61 6.41
CA THR A 137 23.49 -6.11 5.87
C THR A 137 22.29 -5.69 6.73
N ALA A 138 22.35 -5.87 8.05
CA ALA A 138 21.26 -5.50 8.95
C ALA A 138 20.98 -4.00 8.94
N THR A 139 22.02 -3.15 8.90
CA THR A 139 21.86 -1.70 8.81
C THR A 139 21.14 -1.30 7.52
N HIS A 140 21.55 -1.83 6.37
CA HIS A 140 20.94 -1.45 5.09
C HIS A 140 19.50 -1.97 4.96
N PHE A 141 19.19 -3.15 5.51
CA PHE A 141 17.80 -3.65 5.59
C PHE A 141 16.91 -2.71 6.42
N TYR A 142 17.44 -2.17 7.53
CA TYR A 142 16.72 -1.22 8.37
C TYR A 142 16.57 0.19 7.78
N ASP A 143 17.53 0.60 6.95
CA ASP A 143 17.57 1.92 6.31
C ASP A 143 16.69 1.96 5.04
N GLY A 144 16.64 0.86 4.28
CA GLY A 144 15.90 0.71 3.04
C GLY A 144 16.64 1.22 1.81
N LEU A 145 16.07 0.95 0.63
CA LEU A 145 16.63 1.37 -0.64
C LEU A 145 16.53 2.89 -0.85
N ARG A 146 17.68 3.51 -1.12
CA ARG A 146 17.81 4.92 -1.53
C ARG A 146 18.49 5.04 -2.87
N ASN A 147 18.16 6.08 -3.62
CA ASN A 147 18.91 6.45 -4.80
C ASN A 147 20.36 6.81 -4.38
N PRO A 148 21.39 6.12 -4.92
CA PRO A 148 22.76 6.29 -4.46
C PRO A 148 23.39 7.64 -4.83
N ARG A 149 22.84 8.35 -5.82
CA ARG A 149 23.32 9.68 -6.24
C ARG A 149 22.62 10.80 -5.48
N THR A 150 21.30 10.71 -5.30
CA THR A 150 20.50 11.81 -4.72
C THR A 150 20.23 11.64 -3.23
N GLY A 151 20.39 10.43 -2.68
CA GLY A 151 20.04 10.08 -1.30
C GLY A 151 18.53 9.99 -1.03
N VAL A 152 17.70 10.25 -2.05
CA VAL A 152 16.24 10.18 -1.97
C VAL A 152 15.81 8.74 -1.70
N LEU A 153 14.83 8.57 -0.81
CA LEU A 153 14.26 7.26 -0.49
C LEU A 153 13.50 6.71 -1.69
N ILE A 154 13.73 5.44 -2.04
CA ILE A 154 12.95 4.71 -3.04
C ILE A 154 11.93 3.84 -2.30
N TYR A 155 12.37 3.02 -1.36
CA TYR A 155 11.47 2.23 -0.52
C TYR A 155 11.92 2.25 0.94
N PRO A 156 11.01 2.39 1.92
CA PRO A 156 11.41 2.43 3.32
C PRO A 156 11.87 1.06 3.81
N GLY A 157 12.94 1.06 4.59
CA GLY A 157 13.48 -0.17 5.16
C GLY A 157 12.53 -0.87 6.13
N TRP A 158 12.93 -2.07 6.51
CA TRP A 158 12.17 -2.95 7.40
C TRP A 158 12.17 -2.38 8.81
N VAL A 159 11.03 -2.46 9.49
CA VAL A 159 10.96 -2.06 10.90
C VAL A 159 11.61 -3.12 11.79
N ARG A 160 12.08 -2.68 12.96
CA ARG A 160 12.60 -3.59 13.98
C ARG A 160 11.51 -4.60 14.37
N GLY A 161 11.90 -5.85 14.60
CA GLY A 161 11.00 -6.97 14.88
C GLY A 161 10.69 -7.86 13.66
N THR A 162 11.19 -7.52 12.47
CA THR A 162 10.94 -8.26 11.21
C THR A 162 12.04 -9.28 10.87
N GLU A 163 13.12 -9.34 11.66
CA GLU A 163 14.40 -9.94 11.26
C GLU A 163 14.29 -11.45 11.02
N THR A 164 13.37 -12.11 11.72
CA THR A 164 13.12 -13.56 11.53
C THR A 164 12.60 -13.90 10.13
N GLY A 165 12.05 -12.94 9.39
CA GLY A 165 11.60 -13.11 8.01
C GLY A 165 12.66 -12.79 6.95
N TRP A 166 13.78 -12.18 7.32
CA TRP A 166 14.79 -11.69 6.37
C TRP A 166 15.51 -12.80 5.60
N GLY A 167 15.43 -14.06 6.06
CA GLY A 167 15.93 -15.20 5.28
C GLY A 167 15.35 -15.28 3.87
N GLY A 168 14.08 -14.88 3.69
CA GLY A 168 13.45 -14.83 2.36
C GLY A 168 13.97 -13.67 1.50
N LEU A 169 14.19 -12.50 2.11
CA LEU A 169 14.67 -11.29 1.44
C LEU A 169 16.11 -11.41 0.97
N GLN A 170 16.96 -12.01 1.80
CA GLN A 170 18.34 -12.30 1.44
C GLN A 170 18.43 -13.19 0.20
N GLY A 171 17.47 -14.11 0.01
CA GLY A 171 17.47 -15.08 -1.09
C GLY A 171 18.66 -16.03 -1.03
N THR A 172 18.75 -16.92 -2.03
CA THR A 172 19.88 -17.86 -2.16
C THR A 172 20.56 -17.75 -3.51
N THR A 173 19.79 -17.88 -4.59
CA THR A 173 20.29 -17.77 -5.97
C THR A 173 19.68 -16.61 -6.74
N GLN A 174 18.53 -16.11 -6.28
CA GLN A 174 17.76 -15.04 -6.89
C GLN A 174 17.06 -14.24 -5.79
N PRO A 175 16.76 -12.95 -6.04
CA PRO A 175 15.98 -12.13 -5.12
C PRO A 175 14.56 -12.66 -4.97
N ALA A 176 13.91 -12.29 -3.86
CA ALA A 176 12.49 -12.50 -3.69
C ALA A 176 11.70 -11.68 -4.74
N PHE A 177 10.62 -12.26 -5.26
CA PHE A 177 9.67 -11.57 -6.15
C PHE A 177 10.29 -10.78 -7.34
N PRO A 178 11.17 -11.37 -8.18
CA PRO A 178 11.91 -10.63 -9.21
C PRO A 178 11.06 -10.14 -10.40
N GLY A 179 9.78 -10.50 -10.46
CA GLY A 179 8.93 -10.36 -11.64
C GLY A 179 8.87 -8.95 -12.23
N ILE A 180 8.72 -7.93 -11.39
CA ILE A 180 8.63 -6.52 -11.83
C ILE A 180 9.93 -6.09 -12.54
N LEU A 181 11.10 -6.34 -11.95
CA LEU A 181 12.36 -5.95 -12.56
C LEU A 181 12.68 -6.81 -13.78
N ASN A 182 12.31 -8.10 -13.79
CA ASN A 182 12.42 -8.96 -14.98
C ASN A 182 11.61 -8.41 -16.16
N TRP A 183 10.41 -7.88 -15.92
CA TRP A 183 9.57 -7.33 -16.97
C TRP A 183 10.07 -5.98 -17.47
N ALA A 184 10.63 -5.14 -16.60
CA ALA A 184 11.13 -3.82 -16.99
C ALA A 184 12.56 -3.82 -17.57
N LEU A 185 13.48 -4.57 -16.97
CA LEU A 185 14.90 -4.61 -17.35
C LEU A 185 15.25 -5.81 -18.26
N GLY A 186 14.28 -6.72 -18.46
CA GLY A 186 14.42 -7.93 -19.26
C GLY A 186 14.81 -9.15 -18.42
N ALA A 187 14.34 -10.33 -18.84
CA ALA A 187 14.42 -11.57 -18.05
C ALA A 187 15.85 -12.08 -17.73
N ASN A 188 16.88 -11.49 -18.33
CA ASN A 188 18.29 -11.88 -18.13
C ASN A 188 19.12 -10.79 -17.43
N TYR A 189 18.49 -9.75 -16.85
CA TYR A 189 19.22 -8.74 -16.08
C TYR A 189 19.93 -9.41 -14.87
N ASN A 190 21.06 -8.84 -14.45
CA ASN A 190 21.77 -9.33 -13.28
C ASN A 190 21.31 -8.55 -12.03
N PRO A 191 20.66 -9.22 -11.04
CA PRO A 191 20.17 -8.54 -9.84
C PRO A 191 21.28 -7.96 -8.97
N LEU A 192 22.52 -8.44 -9.08
CA LEU A 192 23.66 -7.94 -8.31
C LEU A 192 24.28 -6.65 -8.87
N THR A 193 23.87 -6.21 -10.06
CA THR A 193 24.46 -5.04 -10.73
C THR A 193 23.41 -4.00 -11.11
N VAL A 194 22.22 -4.04 -10.51
CA VAL A 194 21.19 -3.03 -10.72
C VAL A 194 21.69 -1.68 -10.23
N ASN A 195 21.66 -0.68 -11.10
CA ASN A 195 21.95 0.69 -10.76
C ASN A 195 20.65 1.41 -10.40
N PHE A 196 20.33 1.47 -9.11
CA PHE A 196 19.11 2.10 -8.62
C PHE A 196 18.99 3.62 -8.87
N ASP A 197 20.03 4.28 -9.40
CA ASP A 197 19.91 5.65 -9.91
C ASP A 197 19.34 5.69 -11.34
N VAL A 198 19.75 4.76 -12.20
CA VAL A 198 19.41 4.75 -13.64
C VAL A 198 18.30 3.76 -13.95
N ASP A 199 18.45 2.51 -13.50
CA ASP A 199 17.53 1.42 -13.83
C ASP A 199 16.16 1.61 -13.16
N MET A 200 16.12 2.23 -11.98
CA MET A 200 14.86 2.53 -11.29
C MET A 200 13.96 3.44 -12.14
N ALA A 201 14.54 4.42 -12.84
CA ALA A 201 13.78 5.26 -13.75
C ALA A 201 13.19 4.45 -14.90
N THR A 202 13.91 3.46 -15.44
CA THR A 202 13.38 2.53 -16.44
C THR A 202 12.26 1.66 -15.87
N VAL A 203 12.41 1.14 -14.65
CA VAL A 203 11.38 0.32 -13.99
C VAL A 203 10.08 1.11 -13.79
N ASP A 204 10.18 2.30 -13.23
CA ASP A 204 9.01 3.16 -13.00
C ASP A 204 8.37 3.58 -14.30
N ALA A 205 9.17 4.02 -15.27
CA ALA A 205 8.68 4.42 -16.57
C ALA A 205 7.98 3.26 -17.31
N THR A 206 8.37 2.01 -17.07
CA THR A 206 7.79 0.85 -17.78
C THR A 206 6.51 0.36 -17.11
N LEU A 207 6.47 0.32 -15.77
CA LEU A 207 5.43 -0.42 -15.04
C LEU A 207 4.62 0.42 -14.05
N ALA A 208 5.19 1.47 -13.45
CA ALA A 208 4.53 2.15 -12.33
C ALA A 208 3.12 2.68 -12.66
N PRO A 209 2.83 3.28 -13.83
CA PRO A 209 1.47 3.73 -14.17
C PRO A 209 0.43 2.61 -14.31
N SER A 210 0.85 1.34 -14.32
CA SER A 210 -0.02 0.16 -14.35
C SER A 210 -0.09 -0.60 -13.03
N VAL A 211 0.93 -0.53 -12.18
CA VAL A 211 1.01 -1.37 -10.98
C VAL A 211 1.20 -0.61 -9.67
N ASN A 212 1.50 0.69 -9.71
CA ASN A 212 1.62 1.51 -8.51
C ASN A 212 0.30 2.24 -8.24
N PHE A 213 -0.44 1.78 -7.24
CA PHE A 213 -1.67 2.41 -6.80
C PHE A 213 -1.37 3.39 -5.66
N MET A 214 -0.80 4.53 -6.05
CA MET A 214 -0.28 5.58 -5.14
C MET A 214 -1.05 6.91 -5.21
N SER A 215 -2.22 6.94 -5.86
CA SER A 215 -3.10 8.11 -5.86
C SER A 215 -3.64 8.36 -4.46
N THR A 216 -3.57 9.60 -4.01
CA THR A 216 -4.09 10.06 -2.71
C THR A 216 -5.49 10.66 -2.81
N ASP A 217 -5.95 10.95 -4.03
CA ASP A 217 -7.32 11.40 -4.25
C ASP A 217 -8.26 10.21 -4.20
N LEU A 218 -8.90 10.07 -3.03
CA LEU A 218 -9.96 9.10 -2.76
C LEU A 218 -11.32 9.82 -2.65
N SER A 219 -11.45 11.05 -3.17
CA SER A 219 -12.66 11.86 -3.02
C SER A 219 -13.90 11.19 -3.61
N ARG A 220 -13.74 10.47 -4.74
CA ARG A 220 -14.82 9.64 -5.34
C ARG A 220 -15.21 8.48 -4.44
N PHE A 221 -14.21 7.78 -3.90
CA PHE A 221 -14.47 6.69 -2.98
C PHE A 221 -15.20 7.19 -1.72
N ALA A 222 -14.79 8.33 -1.18
CA ALA A 222 -15.43 8.94 -0.04
C ALA A 222 -16.83 9.51 -0.34
N SER A 223 -17.06 10.10 -1.53
CA SER A 223 -18.32 10.80 -1.86
C SER A 223 -19.49 9.87 -2.11
N HIS A 224 -19.25 8.63 -2.57
CA HIS A 224 -20.28 7.58 -2.62
C HIS A 224 -20.41 6.80 -1.30
N ASN A 225 -19.82 7.33 -0.21
CA ASN A 225 -19.83 6.76 1.14
C ASN A 225 -18.99 5.48 1.32
N GLY A 226 -18.07 5.19 0.39
CA GLY A 226 -17.12 4.08 0.48
C GLY A 226 -16.25 4.12 1.73
N LYS A 227 -16.01 2.95 2.34
CA LYS A 227 -15.22 2.77 3.57
C LYS A 227 -13.99 1.90 3.34
N LEU A 228 -12.81 2.44 3.64
CA LEU A 228 -11.52 1.78 3.51
C LEU A 228 -10.97 1.47 4.90
N LEU A 229 -10.79 0.19 5.20
CA LEU A 229 -10.12 -0.31 6.39
C LEU A 229 -8.78 -0.90 5.97
N ILE A 230 -7.71 -0.29 6.44
CA ILE A 230 -6.34 -0.70 6.17
C ILE A 230 -5.81 -1.39 7.43
N TYR A 231 -5.18 -2.53 7.26
CA TYR A 231 -4.51 -3.19 8.38
C TYR A 231 -3.10 -3.66 7.99
N GLN A 232 -2.18 -3.68 8.95
CA GLN A 232 -0.77 -3.96 8.70
C GLN A 232 -0.07 -4.52 9.93
N GLY A 233 0.59 -5.67 9.74
CA GLY A 233 1.46 -6.28 10.73
C GLY A 233 2.71 -5.44 10.96
N PHE A 234 3.06 -5.19 12.21
CA PHE A 234 4.32 -4.51 12.57
C PHE A 234 5.55 -5.41 12.43
N ALA A 235 5.38 -6.73 12.42
CA ALA A 235 6.47 -7.69 12.19
C ALA A 235 6.43 -8.26 10.77
N ASP A 236 5.84 -7.53 9.81
CA ASP A 236 5.75 -7.90 8.40
C ASP A 236 7.12 -7.76 7.69
N PRO A 237 7.72 -8.88 7.22
CA PRO A 237 9.01 -8.86 6.54
C PRO A 237 8.88 -8.83 5.01
N ILE A 238 7.69 -8.53 4.47
CA ILE A 238 7.40 -8.53 3.03
C ILE A 238 6.89 -7.17 2.58
N VAL A 239 6.02 -6.51 3.35
CA VAL A 239 5.55 -5.14 3.06
C VAL A 239 5.88 -4.27 4.26
N SER A 240 6.69 -3.24 4.07
CA SER A 240 7.11 -2.38 5.17
C SER A 240 5.92 -1.58 5.71
N THR A 241 5.67 -1.67 7.02
CA THR A 241 4.63 -0.87 7.68
C THR A 241 4.83 0.64 7.46
N ARG A 242 6.08 1.07 7.25
CA ARG A 242 6.41 2.46 6.95
C ARG A 242 5.77 2.93 5.64
N ASP A 243 5.73 2.09 4.60
CA ASP A 243 5.14 2.43 3.30
C ASP A 243 3.63 2.69 3.42
N THR A 244 2.91 1.79 4.10
CA THR A 244 1.48 1.95 4.40
C THR A 244 1.19 3.24 5.18
N LEU A 245 2.01 3.56 6.20
CA LEU A 245 1.85 4.79 6.97
C LEU A 245 2.23 6.05 6.18
N ASN A 246 3.26 5.97 5.32
CA ASN A 246 3.65 7.06 4.42
C ASN A 246 2.51 7.41 3.46
N TYR A 247 1.85 6.41 2.88
CA TYR A 247 0.67 6.62 2.02
C TYR A 247 -0.51 7.23 2.79
N TYR A 248 -0.81 6.72 3.99
CA TYR A 248 -1.88 7.28 4.83
C TYR A 248 -1.60 8.75 5.20
N GLY A 249 -0.35 9.09 5.52
CA GLY A 249 0.13 10.45 5.71
C GLY A 249 -0.12 11.35 4.51
N ARG A 250 0.19 10.85 3.32
CA ARG A 250 0.03 11.58 2.06
C ARG A 250 -1.42 11.82 1.66
N ILE A 251 -2.35 10.93 1.99
CA ILE A 251 -3.78 11.22 1.82
C ILE A 251 -4.14 12.52 2.56
N MET A 252 -3.68 12.69 3.79
CA MET A 252 -3.94 13.90 4.57
C MET A 252 -3.23 15.12 3.99
N SER A 253 -1.92 15.03 3.72
CA SER A 253 -1.15 16.20 3.28
C SER A 253 -1.47 16.66 1.85
N GLU A 254 -1.64 15.74 0.90
CA GLU A 254 -1.88 16.08 -0.51
C GLU A 254 -3.32 16.51 -0.78
N GLN A 255 -4.29 16.02 0.02
CA GLN A 255 -5.71 16.37 -0.11
C GLN A 255 -6.14 17.46 0.87
N ASN A 256 -5.21 18.00 1.67
CA ASN A 256 -5.49 19.00 2.71
C ASN A 256 -6.61 18.55 3.68
N LEU A 257 -6.53 17.30 4.12
CA LEU A 257 -7.49 16.70 5.06
C LEU A 257 -6.87 16.60 6.45
N THR A 258 -7.68 16.89 7.47
CA THR A 258 -7.36 16.54 8.86
C THR A 258 -7.48 15.03 9.07
N LEU A 259 -6.80 14.50 10.09
CA LEU A 259 -6.94 13.09 10.49
C LEU A 259 -8.42 12.71 10.70
N GLN A 260 -9.20 13.58 11.35
CA GLN A 260 -10.63 13.33 11.60
C GLN A 260 -11.43 13.23 10.30
N GLN A 261 -11.14 14.06 9.30
CA GLN A 261 -11.79 14.00 7.98
C GLN A 261 -11.41 12.73 7.23
N THR A 262 -10.12 12.36 7.23
CA THR A 262 -9.65 11.12 6.60
C THR A 262 -10.28 9.89 7.24
N GLN A 263 -10.38 9.84 8.58
CA GLN A 263 -10.99 8.71 9.32
C GLN A 263 -12.51 8.55 9.12
N GLN A 264 -13.18 9.47 8.41
CA GLN A 264 -14.58 9.28 7.98
C GLN A 264 -14.73 8.24 6.85
N PHE A 265 -13.65 8.00 6.10
CA PHE A 265 -13.66 7.06 4.98
C PHE A 265 -12.44 6.12 4.94
N ALA A 266 -11.32 6.45 5.58
CA ALA A 266 -10.11 5.61 5.61
C ALA A 266 -9.54 5.48 7.03
N ARG A 267 -9.56 4.25 7.57
CA ARG A 267 -9.07 3.93 8.93
C ARG A 267 -7.94 2.89 8.87
N VAL A 268 -6.89 3.12 9.66
CA VAL A 268 -5.73 2.22 9.76
C VAL A 268 -5.72 1.54 11.14
N PHE A 269 -5.49 0.23 11.15
CA PHE A 269 -5.24 -0.58 12.34
C PHE A 269 -3.87 -1.26 12.21
N LEU A 270 -2.98 -1.02 13.17
CA LEU A 270 -1.64 -1.64 13.18
C LEU A 270 -1.64 -2.83 14.14
N GLU A 271 -0.97 -3.91 13.75
CA GLU A 271 -0.97 -5.17 14.52
C GLU A 271 0.40 -5.47 15.12
N PRO A 272 0.59 -5.17 16.42
CA PRO A 272 1.76 -5.58 17.19
C PRO A 272 2.10 -7.06 17.02
N GLY A 273 3.33 -7.34 16.59
CA GLY A 273 3.87 -8.68 16.48
C GLY A 273 3.23 -9.59 15.43
N MET A 274 2.29 -9.10 14.60
CA MET A 274 1.78 -9.86 13.46
C MET A 274 2.77 -9.78 12.29
N GLY A 275 2.99 -10.92 11.63
CA GLY A 275 3.78 -10.99 10.39
C GLY A 275 3.00 -10.52 9.16
N HIS A 276 3.42 -10.97 7.98
CA HIS A 276 2.74 -10.65 6.72
C HIS A 276 1.35 -11.31 6.65
N CYS A 277 0.30 -10.51 6.70
CA CYS A 277 -1.13 -10.90 6.68
C CYS A 277 -1.64 -11.77 7.84
N SER A 278 -0.77 -12.53 8.50
CA SER A 278 -1.09 -13.43 9.61
C SER A 278 0.22 -13.87 10.29
N GLY A 279 0.14 -14.81 11.24
CA GLY A 279 1.33 -15.36 11.88
C GLY A 279 2.02 -14.33 12.80
N GLY A 280 3.29 -14.58 13.12
CA GLY A 280 4.03 -13.75 14.08
C GLY A 280 3.78 -14.11 15.54
N THR A 281 4.37 -13.35 16.46
CA THR A 281 4.36 -13.59 17.91
C THR A 281 3.18 -12.91 18.62
N GLY A 282 2.61 -11.86 18.04
CA GLY A 282 1.48 -11.12 18.59
C GLY A 282 0.09 -11.61 18.14
N PRO A 283 -0.99 -11.01 18.67
CA PRO A 283 -2.37 -11.33 18.30
C PRO A 283 -2.64 -11.05 16.82
N ASN A 284 -3.00 -12.09 16.07
CA ASN A 284 -3.00 -12.09 14.60
C ASN A 284 -4.29 -12.65 13.98
N VAL A 285 -5.28 -12.99 14.79
CA VAL A 285 -6.61 -13.41 14.32
C VAL A 285 -7.65 -12.41 14.80
N PHE A 286 -8.38 -11.81 13.88
CA PHE A 286 -9.38 -10.78 14.14
C PHE A 286 -10.42 -10.76 13.00
N ASP A 287 -11.60 -10.21 13.30
CA ASP A 287 -12.68 -10.04 12.34
C ASP A 287 -12.74 -8.58 11.86
N THR A 288 -12.41 -8.36 10.59
CA THR A 288 -12.51 -7.05 9.92
C THR A 288 -13.82 -6.87 9.18
N LEU A 289 -14.50 -7.95 8.79
CA LEU A 289 -15.69 -7.88 7.94
C LEU A 289 -16.90 -7.41 8.75
N THR A 290 -17.11 -7.92 9.96
CA THR A 290 -18.21 -7.46 10.82
C THR A 290 -18.14 -5.95 11.09
N PRO A 291 -17.02 -5.36 11.57
CA PRO A 291 -16.93 -3.92 11.75
C PRO A 291 -17.05 -3.13 10.45
N MET A 292 -16.53 -3.64 9.32
CA MET A 292 -16.71 -3.01 8.01
C MET A 292 -18.19 -2.94 7.62
N ARG A 293 -18.94 -4.03 7.80
CA ARG A 293 -20.38 -4.06 7.55
C ARG A 293 -21.13 -3.08 8.45
N SER A 294 -20.84 -3.05 9.75
CA SER A 294 -21.43 -2.05 10.65
C SER A 294 -21.13 -0.62 10.21
N TRP A 295 -19.93 -0.36 9.68
CA TRP A 295 -19.57 0.97 9.21
C TRP A 295 -20.32 1.37 7.93
N VAL A 296 -20.39 0.47 6.95
CA VAL A 296 -21.06 0.71 5.66
C VAL A 296 -22.58 0.75 5.82
N GLU A 297 -23.16 -0.26 6.47
CA GLU A 297 -24.62 -0.48 6.52
C GLU A 297 -25.30 0.40 7.59
N GLN A 298 -24.59 0.76 8.67
CA GLN A 298 -25.18 1.39 9.86
C GLN A 298 -24.47 2.70 10.26
N GLY A 299 -23.39 3.08 9.59
CA GLY A 299 -22.59 4.26 9.94
C GLY A 299 -21.78 4.11 11.24
N ILE A 300 -21.65 2.89 11.77
CA ILE A 300 -20.94 2.61 13.03
C ILE A 300 -19.49 2.26 12.70
N ALA A 301 -18.63 3.27 12.73
CA ALA A 301 -17.23 3.12 12.38
C ALA A 301 -16.40 2.45 13.49
N PRO A 302 -15.46 1.54 13.17
CA PRO A 302 -14.67 0.85 14.19
C PRO A 302 -13.65 1.78 14.85
N GLU A 303 -13.72 1.93 16.17
CA GLU A 303 -12.69 2.61 16.98
C GLU A 303 -11.59 1.63 17.44
N GLN A 304 -11.92 0.33 17.49
CA GLN A 304 -11.02 -0.75 17.83
C GLN A 304 -11.51 -2.09 17.25
N ILE A 305 -10.60 -3.05 17.08
CA ILE A 305 -10.89 -4.42 16.66
C ILE A 305 -10.18 -5.36 17.61
N ILE A 306 -10.87 -6.36 18.18
CA ILE A 306 -10.20 -7.30 19.09
C ILE A 306 -9.43 -8.34 18.29
N ALA A 307 -8.12 -8.40 18.52
CA ALA A 307 -7.24 -9.42 17.97
C ALA A 307 -6.90 -10.48 19.02
N THR A 308 -6.74 -11.70 18.53
CA THR A 308 -6.50 -12.91 19.31
C THR A 308 -5.20 -13.56 18.88
N LYS A 309 -4.38 -13.92 19.86
CA LYS A 309 -3.28 -14.88 19.70
C LYS A 309 -3.76 -16.22 20.21
N TYR A 310 -3.70 -17.23 19.35
CA TYR A 310 -3.87 -18.61 19.79
C TYR A 310 -2.53 -19.25 20.15
N VAL A 311 -2.54 -20.17 21.10
CA VAL A 311 -1.36 -20.95 21.47
C VAL A 311 -0.80 -21.64 20.22
N ASN A 312 0.46 -21.40 19.91
CA ASN A 312 1.14 -21.90 18.70
C ASN A 312 0.44 -21.53 17.37
N ASN A 313 -0.30 -20.41 17.31
CA ASN A 313 -1.11 -20.00 16.15
C ASN A 313 -2.16 -21.05 15.72
N ASN A 314 -2.60 -21.91 16.63
CA ASN A 314 -3.61 -22.93 16.34
C ASN A 314 -4.88 -22.65 17.14
N VAL A 315 -5.97 -22.34 16.43
CA VAL A 315 -7.29 -22.03 17.01
C VAL A 315 -7.78 -23.12 17.98
N ASN A 316 -7.41 -24.38 17.75
CA ASN A 316 -7.82 -25.51 18.57
C ASN A 316 -7.03 -25.64 19.89
N SER A 317 -5.92 -24.92 20.03
CA SER A 317 -5.05 -24.95 21.22
C SER A 317 -5.44 -23.94 22.29
N GLY A 318 -6.52 -23.18 22.08
CA GLY A 318 -7.01 -22.16 23.01
C GLY A 318 -6.34 -20.79 22.84
N VAL A 319 -6.98 -19.79 23.44
CA VAL A 319 -6.54 -18.39 23.42
C VAL A 319 -5.36 -18.20 24.36
N GLN A 320 -4.25 -17.68 23.85
CA GLN A 320 -3.08 -17.28 24.62
C GLN A 320 -3.21 -15.85 25.14
N MET A 321 -3.61 -14.92 24.26
CA MET A 321 -3.84 -13.51 24.63
C MET A 321 -4.79 -12.83 23.66
N THR A 322 -5.39 -11.73 24.12
CA THR A 322 -6.18 -10.80 23.31
C THR A 322 -5.70 -9.37 23.52
N ARG A 323 -5.77 -8.54 22.47
CA ARG A 323 -5.47 -7.10 22.51
C ARG A 323 -6.48 -6.34 21.63
N PRO A 324 -6.87 -5.11 22.00
CA PRO A 324 -7.53 -4.23 21.05
C PRO A 324 -6.50 -3.72 20.02
N LEU A 325 -6.77 -3.91 18.74
CA LEU A 325 -6.17 -3.13 17.66
C LEU A 325 -6.84 -1.76 17.69
N CYS A 326 -6.05 -0.71 17.83
CA CYS A 326 -6.55 0.64 18.01
C CYS A 326 -6.57 1.41 16.70
N LEU A 327 -7.58 2.27 16.52
CA LEU A 327 -7.62 3.22 15.43
C LEU A 327 -6.39 4.13 15.50
N TYR A 328 -5.52 4.04 14.50
CA TYR A 328 -4.29 4.82 14.38
C TYR A 328 -4.57 6.34 14.48
N PRO A 329 -3.78 7.14 15.23
CA PRO A 329 -2.50 6.79 15.89
C PRO A 329 -2.61 6.25 17.32
N LYS A 330 -3.81 5.96 17.84
CA LYS A 330 -3.98 5.42 19.19
C LYS A 330 -3.28 4.07 19.33
N LYS A 331 -2.85 3.76 20.56
CA LYS A 331 -2.19 2.49 20.93
C LYS A 331 -2.95 1.79 22.05
N ALA A 332 -2.80 0.47 22.12
CA ALA A 332 -3.36 -0.32 23.21
C ALA A 332 -2.49 -0.17 24.46
N ILE A 333 -2.99 0.56 25.46
CA ILE A 333 -2.30 0.80 26.72
C ILE A 333 -2.95 -0.02 27.82
N TYR A 334 -2.13 -0.79 28.56
CA TYR A 334 -2.60 -1.56 29.71
C TYR A 334 -3.03 -0.64 30.85
N LEU A 335 -4.18 -0.92 31.46
CA LEU A 335 -4.78 -0.07 32.49
C LEU A 335 -4.15 -0.26 33.88
N GLY A 336 -3.17 -1.15 34.02
CA GLY A 336 -2.45 -1.39 35.28
C GLY A 336 -3.14 -2.37 36.23
N ALA A 337 -4.32 -2.89 35.88
CA ALA A 337 -5.06 -3.86 36.67
C ALA A 337 -5.71 -4.94 35.79
N GLY A 338 -5.81 -6.16 36.34
CA GLY A 338 -6.36 -7.33 35.64
C GLY A 338 -5.29 -8.27 35.07
N ASP A 339 -5.72 -9.23 34.25
CA ASP A 339 -4.82 -10.11 33.51
C ASP A 339 -4.29 -9.36 32.27
N PRO A 340 -2.95 -9.19 32.12
CA PRO A 340 -2.37 -8.54 30.95
C PRO A 340 -2.58 -9.32 29.65
N ASN A 341 -3.11 -10.53 29.65
CA ASN A 341 -3.45 -11.29 28.43
C ASN A 341 -4.89 -11.04 27.94
N VAL A 342 -5.66 -10.19 28.61
CA VAL A 342 -7.08 -9.94 28.30
C VAL A 342 -7.30 -8.53 27.77
N ALA A 343 -7.89 -8.40 26.57
CA ALA A 343 -8.09 -7.13 25.88
C ALA A 343 -8.91 -6.10 26.69
N ALA A 344 -9.85 -6.55 27.52
CA ALA A 344 -10.67 -5.68 28.36
C ALA A 344 -9.88 -4.88 29.41
N ASN A 345 -8.64 -5.28 29.70
CA ASN A 345 -7.74 -4.58 30.61
C ASN A 345 -6.83 -3.56 29.88
N PHE A 346 -7.13 -3.26 28.62
CA PHE A 346 -6.45 -2.27 27.79
C PHE A 346 -7.44 -1.20 27.32
N ALA A 347 -6.91 -0.01 27.03
CA ALA A 347 -7.66 1.05 26.35
C ALA A 347 -6.85 1.59 25.17
N CYS A 348 -7.56 2.03 24.13
CA CYS A 348 -6.96 2.75 23.02
C CYS A 348 -6.75 4.22 23.40
N ILE A 349 -5.49 4.60 23.62
CA ILE A 349 -5.09 5.92 24.08
C ILE A 349 -4.21 6.59 23.01
N ASP A 350 -4.46 7.87 22.77
CA ASP A 350 -3.54 8.74 22.03
C ASP A 350 -2.44 9.20 23.01
N ASP A 351 -1.19 8.85 22.73
CA ASP A 351 -0.05 9.19 23.59
C ASP A 351 0.39 10.66 23.42
N GLY A 352 -0.32 11.44 22.60
CA GLY A 352 -0.08 12.87 22.40
C GLY A 352 1.18 13.17 21.60
N THR A 353 1.84 12.15 21.04
CA THR A 353 3.02 12.31 20.18
C THR A 353 2.65 12.76 18.75
N GLY A 354 1.35 12.86 18.47
CA GLY A 354 0.82 13.25 17.17
C GLY A 354 1.04 12.15 16.11
N LEU A 355 0.74 12.47 14.85
CA LEU A 355 1.20 11.65 13.74
C LEU A 355 2.73 11.77 13.68
N PRO A 356 3.51 10.68 13.80
CA PRO A 356 4.95 10.77 13.72
C PRO A 356 5.36 11.40 12.39
N SER A 357 6.50 12.10 12.41
CA SER A 357 7.13 12.58 11.18
C SER A 357 7.45 11.37 10.31
N LEU A 358 6.63 11.16 9.29
CA LEU A 358 6.89 10.17 8.26
C LEU A 358 8.14 10.65 7.52
N GLU A 359 9.11 9.74 7.35
CA GLU A 359 10.42 10.02 6.77
C GLU A 359 10.32 10.70 5.39
N SER A 360 9.18 10.54 4.72
CA SER A 360 8.80 11.27 3.52
C SER A 360 7.39 11.87 3.66
N ALA A 361 7.33 13.14 4.05
CA ALA A 361 6.12 13.95 3.84
C ALA A 361 5.91 14.32 2.34
N GLY A 362 6.86 13.99 1.46
CA GLY A 362 6.90 14.38 0.05
C GLY A 362 6.79 13.22 -0.94
N ARG A 363 6.47 13.57 -2.19
CA ARG A 363 6.37 12.68 -3.36
C ARG A 363 7.71 12.11 -3.85
N ASP A 364 8.81 12.48 -3.20
CA ASP A 364 10.17 12.15 -3.65
C ASP A 364 10.44 10.63 -3.69
N TYR A 365 9.65 9.81 -2.99
CA TYR A 365 9.74 8.34 -3.02
C TYR A 365 8.71 7.68 -3.96
N LEU A 366 8.09 8.42 -4.87
CA LEU A 366 7.12 7.87 -5.82
C LEU A 366 7.70 7.74 -7.22
N ALA A 367 7.06 6.88 -8.01
CA ALA A 367 7.25 6.92 -9.44
C ALA A 367 6.93 8.31 -10.02
N PRO A 368 7.61 8.74 -11.10
CA PRO A 368 7.57 10.13 -11.54
C PRO A 368 6.16 10.62 -11.94
N LEU A 369 5.34 9.78 -12.58
CA LEU A 369 3.99 10.16 -13.03
C LEU A 369 2.88 9.36 -12.35
N VAL A 370 1.98 10.07 -11.66
CA VAL A 370 0.68 9.57 -11.17
C VAL A 370 -0.43 10.21 -12.00
N ILE A 371 -1.36 9.43 -12.54
CA ILE A 371 -2.46 9.94 -13.38
C ILE A 371 -3.80 9.83 -12.66
N GLN A 372 -4.54 10.92 -12.68
CA GLN A 372 -5.96 10.99 -12.33
C GLN A 372 -6.76 11.37 -13.58
N ALA A 373 -8.03 11.00 -13.65
CA ALA A 373 -8.92 11.45 -14.71
C ALA A 373 -10.20 12.07 -14.15
N SER A 374 -10.73 13.03 -14.90
CA SER A 374 -11.98 13.71 -14.58
C SER A 374 -12.78 13.96 -15.87
N ALA A 375 -14.10 13.91 -15.77
CA ALA A 375 -15.03 14.17 -16.87
C ALA A 375 -16.07 15.21 -16.43
N PRO A 376 -16.85 15.80 -17.37
CA PRO A 376 -18.02 16.58 -17.02
C PRO A 376 -18.92 15.83 -16.06
N ALA A 377 -19.32 16.50 -14.98
CA ALA A 377 -20.11 15.89 -13.91
C ALA A 377 -21.45 15.30 -14.41
N VAL A 378 -22.04 15.94 -15.43
CA VAL A 378 -23.31 15.55 -16.03
C VAL A 378 -23.15 15.47 -17.54
N PHE A 379 -23.69 14.42 -18.14
CA PHE A 379 -23.70 14.21 -19.58
C PHE A 379 -25.11 13.88 -20.08
N ASP A 380 -25.69 14.81 -20.85
CA ASP A 380 -27.00 14.66 -21.51
C ASP A 380 -26.87 13.86 -22.81
N THR A 381 -27.54 12.72 -22.90
CA THR A 381 -27.45 11.82 -24.06
C THR A 381 -28.30 12.23 -25.27
N HIS A 382 -29.24 13.18 -25.13
CA HIS A 382 -30.15 13.58 -26.23
C HIS A 382 -29.62 14.73 -27.10
N ASN A 383 -28.76 15.58 -26.56
CA ASN A 383 -28.35 16.83 -27.23
C ASN A 383 -26.93 16.79 -27.81
N ASN A 384 -26.34 15.61 -27.95
CA ASN A 384 -24.92 15.48 -28.27
C ASN A 384 -24.66 14.99 -29.70
N ALA A 385 -24.26 15.93 -30.56
CA ALA A 385 -23.72 15.66 -31.91
C ALA A 385 -22.18 15.85 -31.98
N GLY A 386 -21.48 15.73 -30.84
CA GLY A 386 -20.11 16.23 -30.69
C GLY A 386 -19.10 15.28 -30.05
N LYS A 387 -18.13 15.86 -29.34
CA LYS A 387 -17.05 15.16 -28.62
C LYS A 387 -17.33 15.16 -27.12
N PHE A 388 -17.11 14.02 -26.47
CA PHE A 388 -17.09 13.87 -25.02
C PHE A 388 -15.66 14.14 -24.50
N ALA A 389 -15.51 15.09 -23.58
CA ALA A 389 -14.19 15.49 -23.07
C ALA A 389 -13.86 14.79 -21.75
N VAL A 390 -12.61 14.34 -21.61
CA VAL A 390 -12.01 13.85 -20.36
C VAL A 390 -10.72 14.64 -20.15
N VAL A 391 -10.44 14.99 -18.91
CA VAL A 391 -9.22 15.67 -18.50
C VAL A 391 -8.39 14.72 -17.65
N LEU A 392 -7.25 14.30 -18.19
CA LEU A 392 -6.19 13.64 -17.41
C LEU A 392 -5.47 14.71 -16.59
N ARG A 393 -5.14 14.40 -15.33
CA ARG A 393 -4.49 15.30 -14.39
C ARG A 393 -3.26 14.63 -13.79
N ALA A 394 -2.16 15.38 -13.76
CA ALA A 394 -0.97 15.07 -13.02
C ALA A 394 -0.97 15.92 -11.75
N PRO A 395 -1.17 15.34 -10.55
CA PRO A 395 -1.22 16.09 -9.31
C PRO A 395 0.11 16.83 -9.04
N PRO A 396 0.09 17.91 -8.24
CA PRO A 396 1.29 18.67 -7.91
C PRO A 396 2.42 17.78 -7.36
N GLY A 397 3.66 18.01 -7.81
CA GLY A 397 4.84 17.25 -7.39
C GLY A 397 5.07 15.91 -8.13
N SER A 398 4.19 15.52 -9.04
CA SER A 398 4.51 14.53 -10.08
C SER A 398 5.25 15.20 -11.25
N ASP A 399 5.87 14.43 -12.12
CA ASP A 399 6.10 14.82 -13.53
C ASP A 399 4.78 15.28 -14.17
N ASP A 400 4.88 15.91 -15.33
CA ASP A 400 3.76 16.51 -16.02
C ASP A 400 3.64 16.03 -17.46
N PHE A 401 2.60 16.49 -18.14
CA PHE A 401 2.32 16.12 -19.52
C PHE A 401 3.17 16.90 -20.55
N HIS A 402 4.10 17.75 -20.14
CA HIS A 402 5.16 18.25 -21.04
C HIS A 402 6.27 17.21 -21.20
N GLN A 403 6.53 16.43 -20.15
CA GLN A 403 7.51 15.34 -20.17
C GLN A 403 6.90 14.04 -20.71
N TRP A 404 5.67 13.74 -20.29
CA TRP A 404 4.96 12.52 -20.65
C TRP A 404 3.82 12.79 -21.61
N SER A 405 3.92 12.25 -22.83
CA SER A 405 2.90 12.40 -23.86
C SER A 405 1.96 11.19 -23.89
N PRO A 406 0.65 11.37 -23.64
CA PRO A 406 -0.33 10.31 -23.85
C PRO A 406 -0.41 9.90 -25.32
N SER A 407 -0.60 8.62 -25.58
CA SER A 407 -0.80 8.01 -26.89
C SER A 407 -1.70 6.78 -26.75
N ASN A 408 -2.35 6.36 -27.83
CA ASN A 408 -3.28 5.21 -27.84
C ASN A 408 -4.33 5.25 -26.71
N VAL A 409 -4.77 6.44 -26.31
CA VAL A 409 -5.74 6.60 -25.23
C VAL A 409 -7.10 6.07 -25.71
N LYS A 410 -7.71 5.21 -24.91
CA LYS A 410 -8.99 4.56 -25.17
C LYS A 410 -9.90 4.69 -23.97
N ALA A 411 -11.20 4.78 -24.23
CA ALA A 411 -12.22 4.63 -23.23
C ALA A 411 -13.30 3.66 -23.70
N GLU A 412 -13.55 2.60 -22.95
CA GLU A 412 -14.56 1.58 -23.30
C GLU A 412 -14.43 1.04 -24.74
N GLY A 413 -13.17 0.89 -25.19
CA GLY A 413 -12.84 0.48 -26.56
C GLY A 413 -12.85 1.61 -27.61
N ALA A 414 -13.42 2.78 -27.32
CA ALA A 414 -13.38 3.95 -28.19
C ALA A 414 -12.02 4.66 -28.12
N THR A 415 -11.44 4.98 -29.28
CA THR A 415 -10.15 5.68 -29.36
C THR A 415 -10.33 7.19 -29.18
N ALA A 416 -9.48 7.81 -28.36
CA ALA A 416 -9.48 9.24 -28.13
C ALA A 416 -8.87 10.02 -29.30
N ILE A 417 -9.41 11.21 -29.54
CA ILE A 417 -8.77 12.32 -30.22
C ILE A 417 -7.99 13.09 -29.14
N LEU A 418 -6.66 13.06 -29.23
CA LEU A 418 -5.79 13.73 -28.28
C LEU A 418 -5.80 15.25 -28.48
N GLY A 419 -5.87 16.00 -27.39
CA GLY A 419 -5.70 17.44 -27.36
C GLY A 419 -4.24 17.83 -27.16
N ALA A 420 -4.03 18.84 -26.32
CA ALA A 420 -2.72 19.32 -25.91
C ALA A 420 -2.67 19.39 -24.38
N PRO A 421 -1.47 19.33 -23.77
CA PRO A 421 -1.32 19.64 -22.36
C PRO A 421 -1.70 21.09 -22.08
N SER A 422 -2.16 21.38 -20.86
CA SER A 422 -2.33 22.75 -20.38
C SER A 422 -0.99 23.49 -20.35
N PHE A 423 -1.06 24.82 -20.24
CA PHE A 423 0.12 25.67 -20.19
C PHE A 423 1.08 25.29 -19.04
N ASP A 424 0.54 24.87 -17.90
CA ASP A 424 1.31 24.40 -16.74
C ASP A 424 1.70 22.90 -16.84
N GLY A 425 1.32 22.21 -17.92
CA GLY A 425 1.58 20.79 -18.13
C GLY A 425 0.77 19.85 -17.25
N ARG A 426 -0.04 20.34 -16.31
CA ARG A 426 -0.68 19.52 -15.27
C ARG A 426 -1.94 18.82 -15.71
N THR A 427 -2.54 19.25 -16.81
CA THR A 427 -3.74 18.62 -17.35
C THR A 427 -3.57 18.31 -18.82
N TYR A 428 -4.25 17.27 -19.30
CA TYR A 428 -4.26 16.89 -20.70
C TYR A 428 -5.69 16.58 -21.12
N SER A 429 -6.21 17.35 -22.08
CA SER A 429 -7.57 17.13 -22.59
C SER A 429 -7.56 16.02 -23.64
N VAL A 430 -8.37 14.99 -23.44
CA VAL A 430 -8.64 13.94 -24.42
C VAL A 430 -10.12 13.93 -24.75
N TYR A 431 -10.44 13.67 -26.01
CA TYR A 431 -11.80 13.78 -26.52
C TYR A 431 -12.23 12.49 -27.19
N PHE A 432 -13.45 12.04 -26.95
CA PHE A 432 -14.02 10.86 -27.60
C PHE A 432 -15.17 11.27 -28.50
N ARG A 433 -15.32 10.63 -29.66
CA ARG A 433 -16.52 10.86 -30.47
C ARG A 433 -17.70 10.21 -29.78
N TRP A 434 -18.80 10.94 -29.67
CA TRP A 434 -20.02 10.41 -29.08
C TRP A 434 -20.49 9.10 -29.74
N SER A 435 -20.43 9.03 -31.08
CA SER A 435 -20.80 7.82 -31.84
C SER A 435 -20.10 6.56 -31.37
N ASP A 436 -18.86 6.69 -30.89
CA ASP A 436 -18.01 5.57 -30.51
C ASP A 436 -18.30 5.13 -29.06
N LEU A 437 -18.88 6.01 -28.24
CA LEU A 437 -19.27 5.74 -26.85
C LEU A 437 -20.78 5.50 -26.67
N GLN A 438 -21.59 5.69 -27.71
CA GLN A 438 -23.05 5.65 -27.62
C GLN A 438 -23.56 4.33 -27.02
N ASN A 439 -23.02 3.19 -27.42
CA ASN A 439 -23.44 1.88 -26.90
C ASN A 439 -23.14 1.71 -25.40
N PHE A 440 -22.11 2.37 -24.88
CA PHE A 440 -21.78 2.35 -23.46
C PHE A 440 -22.81 3.16 -22.66
N PHE A 441 -23.10 4.41 -23.08
CA PHE A 441 -24.01 5.29 -22.37
C PHE A 441 -25.50 4.97 -22.56
N VAL A 442 -25.93 4.44 -23.72
CA VAL A 442 -27.35 4.12 -23.98
C VAL A 442 -27.85 2.97 -23.11
N ASN A 443 -26.97 2.06 -22.72
CA ASN A 443 -27.29 0.97 -21.80
C ASN A 443 -27.21 1.38 -20.31
N ALA A 444 -26.66 2.56 -20.01
CA ALA A 444 -26.58 3.08 -18.65
C ALA A 444 -27.92 3.67 -18.19
N PRO A 445 -28.45 3.31 -17.00
CA PRO A 445 -29.68 3.89 -16.48
C PRO A 445 -29.56 5.41 -16.29
N ALA A 446 -30.62 6.15 -16.65
CA ALA A 446 -30.65 7.60 -16.45
C ALA A 446 -30.56 7.96 -14.95
N GLY A 447 -29.79 8.99 -14.63
CA GLY A 447 -29.53 9.46 -13.26
C GLY A 447 -28.35 8.78 -12.58
N ASN A 448 -27.82 7.68 -13.13
CA ASN A 448 -26.69 6.96 -12.55
C ASN A 448 -25.36 7.62 -12.91
N HIS A 449 -24.41 7.54 -11.96
CA HIS A 449 -23.00 7.69 -12.24
C HIS A 449 -22.49 6.44 -12.95
N ILE A 450 -21.71 6.63 -14.00
CA ILE A 450 -20.98 5.55 -14.67
C ILE A 450 -19.50 5.88 -14.79
N ASP A 451 -18.69 4.86 -14.63
CA ASP A 451 -17.25 4.95 -14.72
C ASP A 451 -16.77 4.66 -16.13
N LEU A 452 -16.19 5.68 -16.74
CA LEU A 452 -15.54 5.56 -18.02
C LEU A 452 -14.09 5.16 -17.79
N MET A 453 -13.74 3.90 -18.05
CA MET A 453 -12.36 3.45 -17.92
C MET A 453 -11.51 4.03 -19.02
N ILE A 454 -10.45 4.73 -18.64
CA ILE A 454 -9.50 5.32 -19.57
C ILE A 454 -8.18 4.56 -19.45
N THR A 455 -7.80 3.94 -20.55
CA THR A 455 -6.52 3.24 -20.68
C THR A 455 -5.70 3.92 -21.76
N GLY A 456 -4.39 3.73 -21.72
CA GLY A 456 -3.57 4.22 -22.81
C GLY A 456 -2.12 3.94 -22.59
N THR A 457 -1.32 4.65 -23.36
CA THR A 457 0.12 4.60 -23.30
C THR A 457 0.68 5.98 -22.99
N LEU A 458 1.67 6.06 -22.12
CA LEU A 458 2.49 7.25 -21.93
C LEU A 458 3.83 7.06 -22.64
N GLN A 459 4.30 8.10 -23.31
CA GLN A 459 5.62 8.15 -23.92
C GLN A 459 6.46 9.25 -23.29
N HIS A 460 7.69 8.92 -22.90
CA HIS A 460 8.71 9.87 -22.48
C HIS A 460 10.07 9.34 -22.95
N ASN A 461 10.75 10.11 -23.80
CA ASN A 461 11.97 9.68 -24.49
C ASN A 461 11.75 8.37 -25.27
N SER A 462 12.58 7.35 -25.01
CA SER A 462 12.46 6.02 -25.61
C SER A 462 11.64 5.03 -24.77
N VAL A 463 10.97 5.49 -23.70
CA VAL A 463 10.20 4.63 -22.81
C VAL A 463 8.71 4.74 -23.08
N GLN A 464 8.05 3.59 -23.05
CA GLN A 464 6.62 3.44 -23.24
C GLN A 464 6.02 2.76 -22.00
N SER A 465 4.98 3.38 -21.42
CA SER A 465 4.27 2.86 -20.25
C SER A 465 2.79 2.65 -20.55
N LEU A 466 2.19 1.58 -20.03
CA LEU A 466 0.73 1.47 -20.02
C LEU A 466 0.18 2.21 -18.79
N PHE A 467 -0.97 2.88 -18.92
CA PHE A 467 -1.68 3.45 -17.79
C PHE A 467 -3.17 3.07 -17.82
N ALA A 468 -3.77 3.02 -16.65
CA ALA A 468 -5.20 2.90 -16.44
C ALA A 468 -5.66 3.90 -15.38
N THR A 469 -6.79 4.55 -15.64
CA THR A 469 -7.47 5.47 -14.73
C THR A 469 -8.96 5.48 -15.08
N SER A 470 -9.78 6.19 -14.34
CA SER A 470 -11.21 6.29 -14.62
C SER A 470 -11.75 7.69 -14.38
N ALA A 471 -12.80 8.05 -15.12
CA ALA A 471 -13.54 9.27 -14.91
C ALA A 471 -15.04 8.96 -14.80
N THR A 472 -15.71 9.54 -13.81
CA THR A 472 -17.14 9.36 -13.60
C THR A 472 -17.96 10.38 -14.37
N VAL A 473 -19.09 9.91 -14.89
CA VAL A 473 -20.07 10.72 -15.62
C VAL A 473 -21.47 10.40 -15.13
N GLN A 474 -22.24 11.41 -14.72
CA GLN A 474 -23.67 11.19 -14.48
C GLN A 474 -24.42 11.22 -15.81
N VAL A 475 -25.16 10.16 -16.13
CA VAL A 475 -25.95 10.09 -17.37
C VAL A 475 -27.28 10.80 -17.17
N GLN A 476 -27.55 11.84 -17.96
CA GLN A 476 -28.87 12.46 -18.07
C GLN A 476 -29.53 12.10 -19.41
N ARG A 477 -30.85 11.96 -19.35
CA ARG A 477 -31.75 11.73 -20.49
C ARG A 477 -32.81 12.81 -20.42
#